data_AF-A0A0R2K115-F1
#
_entry.id   AF-A0A0R2K115-F1
#
_cell.length_a   1.000
_cell.length_b   1.000
_cell.length_c   1.000
_cell.angle_alpha   90.00
_cell.angle_beta   90.00
_cell.angle_gamma   90.00
#
_symmetry.space_group_name_H-M   'P 1'
#
loop_
_entity.id
_entity.type
_entity.pdbx_description
1 polymer ?
#
loop_
_entity_poly.entity_id
_entity_poly.type
_entity_poly.pdbx_seq_one_letter_code
_entity_poly.pdbx_strand_id
1 'polypeptide(L)'
;MLTIALNTGWVGGDIFPVLFSATIQGLAISQLLPNLDRTFVMVMVAIGVSSAILESPLLVGSLMAIMFAPINLLPFVILATILLMLIKSLQRRYTKYAPTVFDQIGDWLHGLNIF
;
A
#
# COMPACT_ATOMS: atom_id res chain seq x y z
N MET A 1 -6.97 -6.27 15.42
CA MET A 1 -8.39 -6.59 15.18
C MET A 1 -8.61 -7.33 13.85
N LEU A 2 -7.97 -6.95 12.73
CA LEU A 2 -8.06 -7.68 11.44
C LEU A 2 -7.64 -9.17 11.53
N THR A 3 -6.54 -9.45 12.23
CA THR A 3 -6.03 -10.81 12.49
C THR A 3 -7.02 -11.70 13.25
N ILE A 4 -7.95 -11.12 14.02
CA ILE A 4 -8.91 -11.90 14.80
C ILE A 4 -10.10 -12.29 13.91
N ALA A 5 -10.58 -11.40 13.04
CA ALA A 5 -11.72 -11.66 12.15
C ALA A 5 -11.38 -12.66 11.01
N LEU A 6 -10.15 -12.62 10.48
CA LEU A 6 -9.71 -13.57 9.45
C LEU A 6 -9.45 -14.97 10.03
N ASN A 7 -8.98 -15.06 11.28
CA ASN A 7 -8.83 -16.36 11.97
C ASN A 7 -10.17 -17.00 12.39
N THR A 8 -11.29 -16.27 12.31
CA THR A 8 -12.63 -16.78 12.65
C THR A 8 -13.44 -17.31 11.45
N GLY A 9 -12.85 -17.45 10.26
CA GLY A 9 -13.54 -18.02 9.09
C GLY A 9 -14.47 -17.06 8.35
N TRP A 10 -14.21 -15.75 8.41
CA TRP A 10 -15.01 -14.74 7.73
C TRP A 10 -14.74 -14.72 6.21
N VAL A 11 -15.79 -14.89 5.39
CA VAL A 11 -15.74 -14.94 3.92
C VAL A 11 -15.53 -13.55 3.27
N GLY A 12 -15.72 -12.47 4.04
CA GLY A 12 -15.53 -11.10 3.59
C GLY A 12 -14.05 -10.67 3.49
N GLY A 13 -13.73 -9.92 2.44
CA GLY A 13 -12.38 -9.39 2.20
C GLY A 13 -11.92 -8.35 3.24
N ASP A 14 -10.60 -8.21 3.35
CA ASP A 14 -9.88 -7.31 4.27
C ASP A 14 -9.88 -5.84 3.84
N ILE A 15 -10.36 -5.54 2.63
CA ILE A 15 -10.30 -4.22 2.01
C ILE A 15 -10.99 -3.14 2.85
N PHE A 16 -12.27 -3.31 3.20
CA PHE A 16 -13.02 -2.29 3.95
C PHE A 16 -12.49 -2.07 5.37
N PRO A 17 -12.19 -3.12 6.16
CA PRO A 17 -11.57 -2.96 7.47
C PRO A 17 -10.25 -2.20 7.42
N VAL A 18 -9.39 -2.49 6.43
CA VAL A 18 -8.12 -1.79 6.28
C VAL A 18 -8.34 -0.33 5.91
N LEU A 19 -9.17 -0.03 4.90
CA LEU A 19 -9.47 1.34 4.49
C LEU A 19 -10.02 2.17 5.65
N PHE A 20 -10.97 1.61 6.42
CA PHE A 20 -11.55 2.30 7.58
C PHE A 20 -10.51 2.57 8.67
N SER A 21 -9.68 1.57 9.00
CA SER A 21 -8.62 1.72 9.99
C SER A 21 -7.55 2.73 9.58
N ALA A 22 -7.21 2.77 8.29
CA ALA A 22 -6.24 3.71 7.72
C ALA A 22 -6.81 5.14 7.68
N THR A 23 -8.11 5.28 7.38
CA THR A 23 -8.81 6.56 7.43
C THR A 23 -8.82 7.15 8.84
N ILE A 24 -9.12 6.34 9.87
CA ILE A 24 -9.06 6.80 11.27
C ILE A 24 -7.64 7.24 11.64
N GLN A 25 -6.62 6.48 11.23
CA GLN A 25 -5.22 6.86 11.45
C GLN A 25 -4.87 8.18 10.75
N GLY A 26 -5.28 8.35 9.49
CA GLY A 26 -5.10 9.60 8.75
C GLY A 26 -5.79 10.78 9.41
N LEU A 27 -6.98 10.57 9.99
CA LEU A 27 -7.71 11.59 10.72
C LEU A 27 -7.03 11.94 12.07
N ALA A 28 -6.47 10.96 12.78
CA ALA A 28 -5.67 11.23 13.98
C ALA A 28 -4.42 12.06 13.64
N ILE A 29 -3.73 11.71 12.55
CA ILE A 29 -2.54 12.45 12.08
C ILE A 29 -2.90 13.87 11.62
N SER A 30 -4.07 14.06 11.00
CA SER A 30 -4.50 15.39 10.57
C SER A 30 -4.76 16.35 11.73
N GLN A 31 -5.06 15.84 12.93
CA GLN A 31 -5.18 16.67 14.14
C GLN A 31 -3.81 17.20 14.63
N LEU A 32 -2.72 16.48 14.35
CA LEU A 32 -1.37 16.91 14.72
C LEU A 32 -0.81 17.98 13.77
N LEU A 33 -1.42 18.17 12.60
CA LEU A 33 -1.00 19.11 11.57
C LEU A 33 -2.09 20.17 11.30
N PRO A 34 -2.36 21.10 12.24
CA PRO A 34 -3.48 22.03 12.13
C PRO A 34 -3.36 23.06 11.01
N ASN A 35 -2.17 23.23 10.42
CA ASN A 35 -1.91 24.18 9.34
C ASN A 35 -2.32 23.69 7.94
N LEU A 36 -2.69 22.42 7.80
CA LEU A 36 -3.09 21.81 6.53
C LEU A 36 -4.57 21.42 6.54
N ASP A 37 -5.15 21.29 5.34
CA ASP A 37 -6.51 20.77 5.20
C ASP A 37 -6.59 19.36 5.77
N ARG A 38 -7.48 19.17 6.74
CA ARG A 38 -7.61 17.90 7.47
C ARG A 38 -8.03 16.75 6.56
N THR A 39 -8.87 17.02 5.57
CA THR A 39 -9.38 16.05 4.61
C THR A 39 -8.26 15.62 3.67
N PHE A 40 -7.45 16.57 3.22
CA PHE A 40 -6.28 16.28 2.38
C PHE A 40 -5.30 15.35 3.11
N VAL A 41 -4.88 15.71 4.33
CA VAL A 41 -3.94 14.90 5.12
C VAL A 41 -4.52 13.51 5.40
N MET A 42 -5.79 13.44 5.81
CA MET A 42 -6.47 12.18 6.07
C MET A 42 -6.42 11.25 4.86
N VAL A 43 -6.84 11.74 3.68
CA VAL A 43 -6.94 10.93 2.47
C VAL A 43 -5.56 10.48 2.00
N MET A 44 -4.56 11.37 2.01
CA MET A 44 -3.20 11.03 1.58
C MET A 44 -2.55 9.97 2.46
N VAL A 45 -2.69 10.08 3.78
CA VAL A 45 -2.20 9.08 4.73
C VAL A 45 -2.94 7.76 4.55
N ALA A 46 -4.28 7.80 4.43
CA ALA A 46 -5.08 6.60 4.30
C ALA A 46 -4.77 5.82 3.01
N ILE A 47 -4.55 6.52 1.89
CA ILE A 47 -4.10 5.92 0.62
C ILE A 47 -2.74 5.26 0.80
N GLY A 48 -1.77 5.94 1.45
CA GLY A 48 -0.43 5.40 1.67
C GLY A 48 -0.44 4.12 2.51
N VAL A 49 -1.10 4.16 3.68
CA VAL A 49 -1.20 3.02 4.59
C VAL A 49 -1.96 1.86 3.96
N SER A 50 -3.12 2.12 3.36
CA SER A 50 -3.94 1.06 2.76
C SER A 50 -3.25 0.45 1.54
N SER A 51 -2.59 1.26 0.71
CA SER A 51 -1.84 0.77 -0.46
C SER A 51 -0.65 -0.09 -0.07
N ALA A 52 -0.02 0.17 1.08
CA ALA A 52 1.06 -0.64 1.60
C ALA A 52 0.55 -2.00 2.11
N ILE A 53 -0.64 -2.05 2.73
CA ILE A 53 -1.20 -3.27 3.31
C ILE A 53 -1.85 -4.17 2.24
N LEU A 54 -2.69 -3.60 1.37
CA LEU A 54 -3.42 -4.36 0.34
C LEU A 54 -2.57 -4.70 -0.88
N GLU A 55 -1.37 -4.11 -0.97
CA GLU A 55 -0.50 -4.16 -2.14
C GLU A 55 -1.22 -3.83 -3.46
N SER A 56 -2.34 -3.11 -3.45
CA SER A 56 -3.12 -2.79 -4.65
C SER A 56 -3.42 -1.29 -4.73
N PRO A 57 -2.43 -0.48 -5.17
CA PRO A 57 -2.57 0.99 -5.17
C PRO A 57 -3.75 1.47 -6.01
N LEU A 58 -4.01 0.82 -7.15
CA LEU A 58 -5.10 1.20 -8.06
C LEU A 58 -6.48 0.99 -7.41
N LEU A 59 -6.66 -0.14 -6.70
CA LEU A 59 -7.90 -0.45 -6.00
C LEU A 59 -8.11 0.49 -4.80
N VAL A 60 -7.04 0.75 -4.04
CA VAL A 60 -7.10 1.67 -2.89
C VAL A 60 -7.40 3.09 -3.34
N GLY A 61 -6.71 3.57 -4.37
CA GLY A 61 -6.89 4.92 -4.92
C GLY A 61 -8.29 5.16 -5.46
N SER A 62 -8.86 4.19 -6.19
CA SER A 62 -10.23 4.31 -6.71
C SER A 62 -11.28 4.28 -5.61
N LEU A 63 -11.15 3.40 -4.63
CA LEU A 63 -12.08 3.34 -3.49
C LEU A 63 -12.01 4.59 -2.62
N MET A 64 -10.81 5.12 -2.39
CA MET A 64 -10.63 6.39 -1.66
C MET A 64 -11.23 7.57 -2.43
N ALA A 65 -11.03 7.62 -3.75
CA ALA A 65 -11.62 8.64 -4.62
C ALA A 65 -13.15 8.66 -4.57
N ILE A 66 -13.79 7.49 -4.54
CA ILE A 66 -15.25 7.36 -4.55
C ILE A 66 -15.87 7.56 -3.16
N MET A 67 -15.24 7.04 -2.11
CA MET A 67 -15.88 6.94 -0.79
C MET A 67 -15.46 8.03 0.21
N PHE A 68 -14.23 8.54 0.12
CA PHE A 68 -13.65 9.39 1.17
C PHE A 68 -13.13 10.75 0.67
N ALA A 69 -12.84 10.89 -0.63
CA ALA A 69 -12.28 12.11 -1.20
C ALA A 69 -13.38 13.04 -1.75
N PRO A 70 -13.39 14.34 -1.38
CA PRO A 70 -14.22 15.32 -2.06
C PRO A 70 -13.69 15.57 -3.49
N ILE A 71 -14.58 15.99 -4.40
CA ILE A 71 -14.28 16.20 -5.83
C ILE A 71 -13.08 17.13 -6.04
N ASN A 72 -12.92 18.15 -5.19
CA ASN A 72 -11.82 19.11 -5.26
C ASN A 72 -10.43 18.47 -5.04
N LEU A 73 -10.37 17.34 -4.32
CA LEU A 73 -9.13 16.64 -3.99
C LEU A 73 -8.81 15.46 -4.93
N LEU A 74 -9.71 15.14 -5.88
CA LEU A 74 -9.52 14.06 -6.84
C LEU A 74 -8.22 14.16 -7.65
N PRO A 75 -7.78 15.35 -8.13
CA PRO A 75 -6.52 15.45 -8.86
C PRO A 75 -5.33 14.97 -8.03
N PHE A 76 -5.34 15.26 -6.73
CA PHE A 76 -4.28 14.84 -5.81
C PHE A 76 -4.32 13.34 -5.52
N VAL A 77 -5.53 12.77 -5.37
CA VAL A 77 -5.71 11.32 -5.19
C VAL A 77 -5.20 10.54 -6.41
N ILE A 78 -5.53 11.01 -7.61
CA ILE A 78 -5.05 10.41 -8.87
C ILE A 78 -3.52 10.48 -8.93
N LEU A 79 -2.94 11.65 -8.63
CA LEU A 79 -1.50 11.85 -8.62
C LEU A 79 -0.80 10.92 -7.62
N ALA A 80 -1.32 10.82 -6.39
CA ALA A 80 -0.80 9.95 -5.34
C ALA A 80 -0.87 8.47 -5.76
N THR A 81 -1.96 8.07 -6.39
CA THR A 81 -2.16 6.69 -6.87
C THR A 81 -1.15 6.36 -7.97
N ILE A 82 -0.95 7.24 -8.94
CA ILE A 82 0.04 7.06 -10.02
C ILE A 82 1.45 6.96 -9.44
N LEU A 83 1.79 7.83 -8.47
CA LEU A 83 3.08 7.81 -7.82
C LEU A 83 3.33 6.48 -7.08
N LEU A 84 2.35 5.99 -6.33
CA LEU A 84 2.44 4.70 -5.64
C LEU A 84 2.54 3.52 -6.61
N MET A 85 1.83 3.57 -7.75
CA MET A 85 1.99 2.58 -8.82
C MET A 85 3.40 2.58 -9.40
N LEU A 86 4.00 3.76 -9.60
CA LEU A 86 5.38 3.87 -10.07
C LEU A 86 6.37 3.29 -9.06
N ILE A 87 6.23 3.65 -7.78
CA ILE A 87 7.06 3.11 -6.69
C ILE A 87 6.96 1.59 -6.64
N LYS A 88 5.73 1.05 -6.67
CA LYS A 88 5.51 -0.40 -6.67
C LYS A 88 6.12 -1.07 -7.91
N SER A 89 6.03 -0.44 -9.07
CA SER A 89 6.65 -0.94 -10.31
C SER A 89 8.18 -1.01 -10.19
N LEU A 90 8.81 0.01 -9.58
CA LEU A 90 10.25 0.02 -9.32
C LEU A 90 10.66 -1.04 -8.29
N GLN A 91 9.89 -1.20 -7.20
CA GLN A 91 10.15 -2.23 -6.20
C GLN A 91 10.08 -3.64 -6.80
N ARG A 92 9.06 -3.92 -7.62
CA ARG A 92 8.96 -5.21 -8.34
C ARG A 92 10.16 -5.48 -9.22
N ARG A 93 10.73 -4.44 -9.86
CA ARG A 93 11.95 -4.58 -10.66
C ARG A 93 13.13 -4.91 -9.76
N TYR A 94 13.31 -4.22 -8.64
CA TYR A 94 14.43 -4.45 -7.74
C TYR A 94 14.42 -5.87 -7.14
N THR A 95 13.28 -6.36 -6.65
CA THR A 95 13.17 -7.72 -6.10
C THR A 95 13.45 -8.81 -7.13
N LYS A 96 13.19 -8.55 -8.42
CA LYS A 96 13.51 -9.51 -9.50
C LYS A 96 15.01 -9.61 -9.81
N TYR A 97 15.82 -8.62 -9.39
CA TYR A 97 17.26 -8.54 -9.67
C TYR A 97 18.14 -8.70 -8.44
N ALA A 98 17.57 -8.87 -7.24
CA ALA A 98 18.35 -9.30 -6.09
C ALA A 98 18.58 -10.81 -6.22
N PRO A 99 19.77 -11.30 -6.64
CA PRO A 99 20.04 -12.72 -6.57
C PRO A 99 19.90 -13.10 -5.09
N THR A 100 19.07 -14.08 -4.79
CA THR A 100 19.03 -14.59 -3.43
C THR A 100 20.41 -15.20 -3.12
N VAL A 101 20.81 -15.23 -1.85
CA VAL A 101 22.06 -15.92 -1.45
C VAL A 101 22.09 -17.35 -2.02
N PHE A 102 20.92 -17.98 -2.15
CA PHE A 102 20.75 -19.29 -2.76
C PHE A 102 21.04 -19.32 -4.27
N ASP A 103 20.64 -18.30 -5.03
CA ASP A 103 21.00 -18.16 -6.45
C ASP A 103 22.51 -17.99 -6.63
N GLN A 104 23.15 -17.17 -5.78
CA GLN A 104 24.60 -16.98 -5.80
C GLN A 104 25.38 -18.25 -5.43
N ILE A 105 24.87 -19.05 -4.48
CA ILE A 105 25.46 -20.34 -4.10
C ILE A 105 25.31 -21.35 -5.25
N GLY A 106 24.16 -21.38 -5.93
CA GLY A 106 23.93 -22.23 -7.09
C GLY A 106 24.94 -21.95 -8.21
N ASP A 107 25.13 -20.68 -8.56
CA ASP A 107 26.12 -20.25 -9.56
C ASP A 107 27.57 -20.61 -9.16
N TRP A 108 27.91 -20.51 -7.87
CA TRP A 108 29.21 -20.94 -7.35
C TRP A 108 29.42 -22.46 -7.46
N LEU A 109 28.40 -23.25 -7.16
CA LEU A 109 28.47 -24.72 -7.26
C LEU A 109 28.59 -25.19 -8.72
N HIS A 110 27.90 -24.51 -9.64
CA HIS A 110 28.07 -24.73 -11.08
C HIS A 110 29.48 -24.35 -11.57
N GLY A 111 30.04 -23.25 -11.07
CA GLY A 111 31.43 -22.85 -11.35
C GLY A 111 32.48 -23.85 -10.81
N LEU A 112 32.14 -24.63 -9.79
CA LEU A 112 32.99 -25.66 -9.20
C LEU A 112 32.79 -27.06 -9.82
N ASN A 113 31.92 -27.20 -10.83
CA ASN A 113 31.71 -28.44 -11.59
C ASN A 113 31.34 -29.65 -10.70
N ILE A 114 30.55 -29.41 -9.64
CA ILE A 114 30.16 -30.45 -8.66
C ILE A 114 28.85 -31.16 -9.05
N PHE A 115 28.17 -30.73 -10.12
CA PHE A 115 27.11 -31.47 -10.84
C PHE A 115 27.10 -31.07 -12.31
#